data_AF-A0A3A8KXW4-F1
#
_entry.id   AF-A0A3A8KXW4-F1
#
_cell.length_a   1.000
_cell.length_b   1.000
_cell.length_c   1.000
_cell.angle_alpha   90.00
_cell.angle_beta   90.00
_cell.angle_gamma   90.00
#
_symmetry.space_group_name_H-M   'P 1'
#
loop_
_entity.id
_entity.type
_entity.pdbx_description
1 polymer ?
#
loop_
_entity_poly.entity_id
_entity_poly.type
_entity_poly.pdbx_seq_one_letter_code
_entity_poly.pdbx_strand_id
1 'polypeptide(L)' 'MELKDPENIVEVAGHRGPHPQRYHELVLERLNNSTANCRTVEECHVALTRALEVLAREVSSHGTELSLLIT' A
#
# COMPACT_ATOMS: atom_id res chain seq x y z
N MET A 1 10.15 10.17 -2.75
CA MET A 1 9.55 9.02 -3.43
C MET A 1 8.84 9.48 -4.69
N GLU A 2 8.97 8.72 -5.76
CA GLU A 2 8.27 8.85 -7.03
C GLU A 2 7.33 7.66 -7.27
N LEU A 3 6.36 7.81 -8.17
CA LEU A 3 5.36 6.78 -8.42
C LEU A 3 5.96 5.45 -8.89
N LYS A 4 7.11 5.48 -9.57
CA LYS A 4 7.78 4.30 -10.13
C LYS A 4 8.86 3.72 -9.21
N ASP A 5 8.98 4.23 -8.00
CA ASP A 5 9.92 3.67 -7.03
C ASP A 5 9.56 2.21 -6.71
N PRO A 6 10.55 1.34 -6.46
CA PRO A 6 10.34 -0.08 -6.20
C PRO A 6 9.30 -0.38 -5.10
N GLU A 7 9.23 0.47 -4.08
CA GLU A 7 8.30 0.37 -2.95
C GLU A 7 6.83 0.49 -3.38
N ASN A 8 6.56 1.11 -4.54
CA ASN A 8 5.22 1.30 -5.10
C ASN A 8 4.85 0.23 -6.14
N ILE A 9 5.74 -0.72 -6.45
CA ILE A 9 5.54 -1.74 -7.48
C ILE A 9 5.44 -3.11 -6.83
N VAL A 10 4.32 -3.80 -7.04
CA VAL A 10 4.08 -5.16 -6.53
C VAL A 10 3.48 -6.01 -7.64
N GLU A 11 4.07 -7.18 -7.88
CA GLU A 11 3.47 -8.18 -8.75
C GLU A 11 2.38 -8.93 -7.98
N VAL A 12 1.14 -8.89 -8.49
CA VAL A 12 0.01 -9.59 -7.90
C VAL A 12 -0.58 -10.55 -8.93
N ALA A 13 -0.52 -11.84 -8.63
CA ALA A 13 -1.08 -12.87 -9.50
C ALA A 13 -2.60 -12.70 -9.62
N GLY A 14 -3.10 -12.68 -10.85
CA GLY A 14 -4.54 -12.51 -11.12
C GLY A 14 -5.06 -11.08 -10.96
N HIS A 15 -4.18 -10.08 -10.83
CA HIS A 15 -4.53 -8.67 -10.72
C HIS A 15 -5.45 -8.17 -11.85
N ARG A 16 -6.55 -7.50 -11.49
CA ARG A 16 -7.54 -6.91 -12.40
C ARG A 16 -7.94 -5.51 -11.92
N GLY A 17 -7.97 -4.57 -12.86
CA GLY A 17 -8.56 -3.23 -12.67
C GLY A 17 -9.77 -3.03 -13.57
N PRO A 18 -10.53 -1.93 -13.39
CA PRO A 18 -10.34 -0.86 -12.41
C PRO A 18 -10.65 -1.33 -10.99
N HIS A 19 -10.00 -0.74 -9.99
CA HIS A 19 -10.20 -1.08 -8.59
C HIS A 19 -11.43 -0.39 -8.01
N PRO A 20 -12.12 -1.01 -7.03
CA PRO A 20 -13.21 -0.35 -6.33
C PRO A 20 -12.67 0.80 -5.45
N GLN A 21 -13.49 1.82 -5.23
CA GLN A 21 -13.18 2.96 -4.35
C GLN A 21 -12.66 2.52 -2.96
N ARG A 22 -13.22 1.44 -2.40
CA ARG A 22 -12.80 0.86 -1.13
C ARG A 22 -11.32 0.47 -1.10
N TYR A 23 -10.77 -0.03 -2.20
CA TYR A 23 -9.33 -0.36 -2.27
C TYR A 23 -8.49 0.90 -2.07
N HIS A 24 -8.84 1.97 -2.79
CA HIS A 24 -8.14 3.24 -2.69
C HIS A 24 -8.24 3.86 -1.29
N GLU A 25 -9.42 3.77 -0.66
CA GLU A 25 -9.64 4.26 0.70
C GLU A 25 -8.81 3.52 1.74
N LEU A 26 -8.79 2.19 1.69
CA LEU A 26 -8.00 1.37 2.63
C LEU A 26 -6.50 1.62 2.49
N VAL A 27 -6.00 1.74 1.26
CA VAL A 27 -4.59 2.07 1.01
C VAL A 27 -4.28 3.46 1.58
N LEU A 28 -5.08 4.48 1.23
CA LEU A 28 -4.87 5.86 1.68
C LEU A 28 -4.92 5.98 3.21
N GLU A 29 -5.90 5.34 3.84
CA GLU A 29 -6.05 5.32 5.30
C GLU A 29 -4.78 4.75 5.97
N ARG A 30 -4.28 3.62 5.50
CA ARG A 30 -3.11 2.96 6.09
C ARG A 30 -1.82 3.77 5.93
N LEU A 31 -1.64 4.42 4.77
CA LEU A 31 -0.49 5.31 4.53
C LEU A 31 -0.57 6.59 5.37
N ASN A 32 -1.76 7.18 5.53
CA ASN A 32 -1.96 8.33 6.39
C ASN A 32 -1.73 7.98 7.86
N ASN A 33 -2.27 6.85 8.32
CA ASN A 33 -2.11 6.41 9.71
C ASN A 33 -0.64 6.12 10.06
N SER A 34 0.13 5.52 9.14
CA SER A 34 1.55 5.22 9.39
C SER A 34 2.41 6.48 9.47
N THR A 35 2.04 7.53 8.76
CA THR A 35 2.79 8.79 8.71
C THR A 35 2.24 9.87 9.65
N ALA A 36 1.10 9.66 10.32
CA ALA A 36 0.44 10.68 11.13
C ALA A 36 1.29 11.28 12.27
N ASN A 37 2.27 10.54 12.80
CA ASN A 37 3.04 10.92 13.98
C ASN A 37 4.54 11.15 13.72
N CYS A 38 4.99 11.08 12.48
CA CYS A 38 6.39 11.38 12.18
C CYS A 38 6.69 12.86 12.41
N ARG A 39 7.90 13.17 12.88
CA ARG A 39 8.33 14.53 13.23
C ARG A 39 9.32 15.12 12.24
N THR A 40 9.93 14.26 11.42
CA THR A 40 10.87 14.64 10.38
C THR A 40 10.53 13.94 9.07
N VAL A 41 10.96 14.52 7.95
CA VAL A 41 10.78 13.91 6.62
C VAL A 41 11.40 12.51 6.56
N GLU A 42 12.57 12.31 7.18
CA GLU A 42 13.25 11.02 7.23
C GLU A 42 12.41 9.97 8.02
N GLU A 43 11.86 10.36 9.17
CA GLU A 43 10.95 9.48 9.92
C GLU A 43 9.70 9.13 9.12
N CYS A 44 9.12 10.10 8.40
CA CYS A 44 7.97 9.85 7.54
C CYS A 44 8.32 8.91 6.39
N HIS A 45 9.50 9.06 5.80
CA HIS A 45 10.00 8.19 4.74
C HIS A 45 10.11 6.75 5.23
N VAL A 46 10.76 6.53 6.38
CA VAL A 46 10.88 5.19 6.99
C VAL A 46 9.51 4.59 7.32
N ALA A 47 8.60 5.39 7.88
CA ALA A 47 7.24 4.92 8.21
C ALA A 47 6.41 4.56 6.97
N LEU A 48 6.53 5.38 5.92
CA LEU A 48 5.86 5.18 4.64
C LEU A 48 6.35 3.91 3.95
N THR A 49 7.67 3.72 3.82
CA THR A 49 8.26 2.51 3.24
C THR A 49 7.80 1.25 3.96
N ARG A 50 7.80 1.24 5.30
CA ARG A 50 7.31 0.09 6.09
C ARG A 50 5.84 -0.20 5.86
N ALA A 51 5.01 0.84 5.72
CA ALA A 51 3.58 0.66 5.43
C ALA A 51 3.37 0.06 4.03
N LEU A 52 4.12 0.52 3.03
CA LEU A 52 4.11 -0.04 1.69
C LEU A 52 4.53 -1.50 1.67
N GLU A 53 5.56 -1.90 2.44
CA GLU A 53 5.95 -3.31 2.57
C GLU A 53 4.83 -4.19 3.18
N VAL A 54 4.10 -3.68 4.17
CA VAL A 54 2.96 -4.38 4.77
C VAL A 54 1.83 -4.53 3.75
N LEU A 55 1.49 -3.44 3.06
CA LEU A 55 0.48 -3.44 2.01
C LEU A 55 0.85 -4.41 0.87
N ALA A 56 2.10 -4.41 0.45
CA ALA A 56 2.63 -5.29 -0.58
C ALA A 56 2.43 -6.78 -0.23
N ARG A 57 2.71 -7.16 1.03
CA ARG A 57 2.44 -8.52 1.52
C ARG A 57 0.96 -8.83 1.51
N GLU A 58 0.11 -7.89 1.89
CA GLU A 58 -1.33 -8.13 1.93
C GLU A 58 -1.91 -8.30 0.52
N VAL A 59 -1.63 -7.39 -0.41
CA VAL A 59 -2.16 -7.46 -1.80
C VAL A 59 -1.71 -8.72 -2.54
N SER A 60 -0.49 -9.21 -2.26
CA SER A 60 0.06 -10.42 -2.87
C SER A 60 -0.36 -11.72 -2.17
N SER A 61 -0.91 -11.64 -0.95
CA SER A 61 -1.40 -12.79 -0.20
C SER A 61 -2.86 -13.08 -0.56
N HIS A 62 -3.09 -14.21 -1.24
CA HIS A 62 -4.42 -14.58 -1.70
C HIS A 62 -5.43 -14.69 -0.54
N GLY A 63 -6.61 -14.10 -0.73
CA GLY A 63 -7.71 -14.16 0.24
C GLY A 63 -7.67 -13.09 1.34
N THR A 64 -6.67 -12.22 1.38
CA THR A 64 -6.70 -11.01 2.23
C THR A 64 -7.69 -9.98 1.69
N GLU A 65 -8.09 -9.03 2.54
CA GLU A 65 -9.03 -7.98 2.13
C GLU A 65 -8.55 -7.21 0.89
N LEU A 66 -7.30 -6.73 0.91
CA LEU A 66 -6.78 -6.00 -0.26
C LEU A 66 -6.62 -6.88 -1.50
N SER A 67 -6.17 -8.14 -1.34
CA SER A 67 -6.03 -9.06 -2.49
C SER A 67 -7.38 -9.31 -3.16
N LEU A 68 -8.45 -9.53 -2.39
CA LEU A 68 -9.80 -9.76 -2.89
C LEU A 68 -10.41 -8.55 -3.61
N LEU A 69 -9.92 -7.33 -3.33
CA LEU A 69 -10.42 -6.11 -3.99
C LEU A 69 -9.76 -5.85 -5.36
N ILE A 70 -8.67 -6.54 -5.69
CA ILE A 70 -7.90 -6.33 -6.93
C ILE A 70 -7.66 -7.60 -7.74
N THR A 71 -8.15 -8.77 -7.30
CA THR A 71 -8.01 -10.07 -7.98
C THR A 71 -9.34 -10.75 -8.25
#